data_AF-A0A951NM37-F1
#
_entry.id   AF-A0A951NM37-F1
#
_cell.length_a   1.000
_cell.length_b   1.000
_cell.length_c   1.000
_cell.angle_alpha   90.00
_cell.angle_beta   90.00
_cell.angle_gamma   90.00
#
_symmetry.space_group_name_H-M   'P 1'
#
loop_
_entity.id
_entity.type
_entity.pdbx_description
1 polymer ?
#
loop_
_entity_poly.entity_id
_entity_poly.type
_entity_poly.pdbx_seq_one_letter_code
_entity_poly.pdbx_strand_id
1 'polypeptide(L)'
;MKKLYGILALLSGVAVTGVLLAGEAGEDSKSPNEGTRLSSVASTEDDTTWTVGEIRPDGLRIEPSGRSDAGAVLDPARFANPEVRNAYSIATRIPGMLNQLYCWCGCENRGIHRSNLACFEDAMAVNCAVCRGTAEIAYRMVTEEGVTDAGVIQRAVDEEWAPEDAELWEM
;
A
#
# COMPACT_ATOMS: atom_id res chain seq x y z
N MET A 1 -32.61 -13.70 35.95
CA MET A 1 -32.97 -12.47 36.69
C MET A 1 -31.90 -11.43 36.42
N LYS A 2 -32.13 -10.49 35.49
CA LYS A 2 -31.17 -9.42 35.14
C LYS A 2 -31.51 -8.19 35.99
N LYS A 3 -30.58 -7.73 36.82
CA LYS A 3 -30.73 -6.49 37.59
C LYS A 3 -30.29 -5.31 36.74
N LEU A 4 -31.22 -4.39 36.55
CA LEU A 4 -31.03 -3.01 36.10
C LEU A 4 -30.21 -2.24 37.14
N TYR A 5 -29.22 -1.46 36.70
CA TYR A 5 -28.82 -0.21 37.35
C TYR A 5 -28.41 0.77 36.24
N GLY A 6 -29.15 1.87 36.15
CA GLY A 6 -28.74 3.03 35.39
C GLY A 6 -27.97 4.02 36.26
N ILE A 7 -27.57 5.11 35.61
CA ILE A 7 -27.67 6.52 36.00
C ILE A 7 -26.39 7.32 35.72
N LEU A 8 -26.65 8.49 35.12
CA LEU A 8 -25.93 9.77 35.10
C LEU A 8 -24.90 10.05 33.99
N ALA A 9 -25.37 10.90 33.08
CA ALA A 9 -24.59 11.80 32.25
C ALA A 9 -23.84 12.84 33.10
N LEU A 10 -22.63 13.20 32.70
CA LEU A 10 -22.03 14.50 32.98
C LEU A 10 -21.48 15.07 31.66
N LEU A 11 -22.13 16.15 31.23
CA LEU A 11 -21.65 17.09 30.23
C LEU A 11 -20.64 18.03 30.89
N SER A 12 -19.49 18.23 30.24
CA SER A 12 -18.74 19.49 30.35
C SER A 12 -17.92 19.70 29.09
N GLY A 13 -18.46 20.55 28.21
CA GLY A 13 -17.71 21.13 27.12
C GLY A 13 -16.75 22.20 27.64
N VAL A 14 -15.57 22.27 27.03
CA VAL A 14 -14.74 23.47 27.02
C VAL A 14 -14.41 23.75 25.56
N ALA A 15 -15.01 24.81 25.04
CA ALA A 15 -14.64 25.40 23.77
C ALA A 15 -13.39 26.28 24.00
N VAL A 16 -12.30 25.99 23.30
CA VAL A 16 -11.16 26.90 23.20
C VAL A 16 -11.32 27.67 21.89
N THR A 17 -11.44 28.99 22.02
CA THR A 17 -11.57 29.97 20.95
C THR A 17 -10.27 30.74 20.79
N GLY A 18 -9.92 31.06 19.54
CA GLY A 18 -8.89 32.05 19.14
C GLY A 18 -7.46 31.48 19.14
N VAL A 19 -6.60 31.78 18.17
CA VAL A 19 -6.43 33.05 17.45
C VAL A 19 -5.83 32.77 16.06
N LEU A 20 -6.43 33.38 15.04
CA LEU A 20 -5.87 33.59 13.71
C LEU A 20 -4.78 34.67 13.81
N LEU A 21 -3.56 34.39 13.35
CA LEU A 21 -2.65 35.42 12.86
C LEU A 21 -2.27 35.07 11.43
N ALA A 22 -2.81 35.86 10.51
CA ALA A 22 -2.29 36.00 9.17
C ALA A 22 -0.97 36.80 9.26
N GLY A 23 0.07 36.29 8.63
CA GLY A 23 1.33 36.98 8.38
C GLY A 23 1.60 36.96 6.89
N GLU A 24 1.80 38.15 6.33
CA GLU A 24 1.75 38.49 4.92
C GLU A 24 3.07 38.20 4.19
N ALA A 25 2.94 38.20 2.86
CA ALA A 25 3.99 38.03 1.87
C ALA A 25 5.12 39.07 1.97
N GLY A 26 6.31 38.63 1.56
CA GLY A 26 7.46 39.45 1.16
C GLY A 26 8.55 38.51 0.64
N GLU A 27 8.67 38.31 -0.67
CA GLU A 27 9.43 39.11 -1.65
C GLU A 27 10.94 38.82 -1.63
N ASP A 28 11.38 38.24 -2.76
CA ASP A 28 12.66 38.36 -3.44
C ASP A 28 13.95 38.45 -2.62
N SER A 29 14.84 37.46 -2.80
CA SER A 29 16.06 37.70 -3.59
C SER A 29 17.05 36.52 -3.60
N LYS A 30 17.64 36.35 -4.80
CA LYS A 30 19.02 35.94 -5.05
C LYS A 30 19.40 34.46 -4.94
N SER A 31 19.41 33.83 -6.10
CA SER A 31 20.27 32.69 -6.44
C SER A 31 21.76 33.07 -6.30
N PRO A 32 22.57 32.29 -5.56
CA PRO A 32 24.01 32.23 -5.74
C PRO A 32 24.35 31.04 -6.63
N ASN A 33 25.01 31.34 -7.74
CA ASN A 33 25.76 30.41 -8.55
C ASN A 33 27.08 30.03 -7.83
N GLU A 34 27.04 29.04 -6.96
CA GLU A 34 28.25 28.41 -6.44
C GLU A 34 28.32 26.96 -6.89
N GLY A 35 29.20 26.73 -7.88
CA GLY A 35 29.65 25.40 -8.22
C GLY A 35 30.34 24.78 -7.02
N THR A 36 29.78 23.68 -6.52
CA THR A 36 30.47 22.78 -5.61
C THR A 36 30.16 21.35 -6.02
N ARG A 37 31.21 20.71 -6.52
CA ARG A 37 31.54 19.28 -6.49
C ARG A 37 30.34 18.33 -6.42
N LEU A 38 30.11 17.68 -7.56
CA LEU A 38 29.60 16.31 -7.63
C LEU A 38 30.38 15.43 -6.65
N SER A 39 29.90 15.34 -5.42
CA SER A 39 30.14 14.18 -4.59
C SER A 39 29.21 13.12 -5.13
N SER A 40 29.75 12.26 -5.98
CA SER A 40 29.18 10.95 -6.26
C SER A 40 29.02 10.24 -4.92
N VAL A 41 27.84 10.36 -4.32
CA VAL A 41 27.35 9.30 -3.46
C VAL A 41 27.28 8.09 -4.38
N ALA A 42 28.27 7.23 -4.24
CA ALA A 42 28.28 5.93 -4.87
C ALA A 42 27.03 5.21 -4.37
N SER A 43 25.97 5.24 -5.17
CA SER A 43 24.97 4.19 -5.13
C SER A 43 25.75 2.92 -5.32
N THR A 44 25.87 2.12 -4.26
CA THR A 44 26.20 0.72 -4.41
C THR A 44 25.03 0.11 -5.16
N GLU A 45 25.08 0.19 -6.49
CA GLU A 45 24.26 -0.62 -7.36
C GLU A 45 24.68 -2.05 -7.07
N ASP A 46 23.93 -2.68 -6.17
CA ASP A 46 23.97 -4.11 -5.96
C ASP A 46 23.52 -4.74 -7.27
N ASP A 47 24.50 -5.16 -8.08
CA ASP A 47 24.33 -5.82 -9.40
C ASP A 47 23.78 -7.25 -9.24
N THR A 48 22.90 -7.46 -8.25
CA THR A 48 22.17 -8.70 -8.07
C THR A 48 20.93 -8.61 -8.95
N THR A 49 20.91 -9.40 -10.03
CA THR A 49 19.69 -9.61 -10.81
C THR A 49 18.70 -10.34 -9.92
N TRP A 50 17.78 -9.59 -9.32
CA TRP A 50 16.77 -10.11 -8.38
C TRP A 50 15.72 -10.95 -9.09
N THR A 51 15.39 -12.14 -8.56
CA THR A 51 14.29 -12.94 -9.12
C THR A 51 12.96 -12.50 -8.51
N VAL A 52 11.94 -12.31 -9.36
CA VAL A 52 10.58 -12.01 -8.90
C VAL A 52 10.10 -13.09 -7.91
N GLY A 53 9.66 -12.67 -6.72
CA GLY A 53 9.19 -13.55 -5.67
C GLY A 53 10.18 -13.78 -4.53
N GLU A 54 11.48 -13.55 -4.74
CA GLU A 54 12.48 -13.58 -3.66
C GLU A 54 12.28 -12.34 -2.76
N ILE A 55 12.56 -12.44 -1.46
CA ILE A 55 12.51 -11.32 -0.50
C ILE A 55 13.72 -10.37 -0.55
N ARG A 56 13.50 -9.12 -0.95
CA ARG A 56 14.54 -8.07 -1.09
C ARG A 56 14.94 -7.47 0.27
N PRO A 57 16.07 -6.75 0.35
CA PRO A 57 16.47 -6.05 1.58
C PRO A 57 15.46 -5.01 2.09
N ASP A 58 14.61 -4.47 1.20
CA ASP A 58 13.50 -3.56 1.55
C ASP A 58 12.23 -4.28 2.04
N GLY A 59 12.27 -5.62 2.10
CA GLY A 59 11.15 -6.47 2.51
C GLY A 59 10.10 -6.70 1.42
N LEU A 60 10.29 -6.18 0.21
CA LEU A 60 9.41 -6.43 -0.93
C LEU A 60 9.86 -7.66 -1.73
N ARG A 61 8.96 -8.21 -2.55
CA ARG A 61 9.29 -9.33 -3.46
C ARG A 61 9.31 -8.96 -4.94
N ILE A 62 9.04 -7.69 -5.24
CA ILE A 62 9.03 -7.11 -6.59
C ILE A 62 9.64 -5.72 -6.57
N GLU A 63 10.14 -5.29 -7.72
CA GLU A 63 10.40 -3.87 -7.96
C GLU A 63 9.09 -3.20 -8.45
N PRO A 64 8.54 -2.22 -7.71
CA PRO A 64 7.34 -1.52 -8.13
C PRO A 64 7.55 -0.83 -9.49
N SER A 65 6.64 -1.06 -10.43
CA SER A 65 6.79 -0.54 -11.79
C SER A 65 5.44 -0.09 -12.39
N GLY A 66 5.52 0.60 -13.53
CA GLY A 66 4.34 1.09 -14.24
C GLY A 66 3.55 2.14 -13.46
N ARG A 67 2.23 2.14 -13.63
CA ARG A 67 1.31 3.08 -12.99
C ARG A 67 1.01 2.67 -11.54
N SER A 68 0.89 3.67 -10.66
CA SER A 68 0.61 3.51 -9.23
C SER A 68 -0.69 4.19 -8.79
N ASP A 69 -1.48 4.73 -9.72
CA ASP A 69 -2.76 5.39 -9.47
C ASP A 69 -3.96 4.48 -9.83
N ALA A 70 -5.18 4.93 -9.55
CA ALA A 70 -6.41 4.15 -9.75
C ALA A 70 -7.02 4.22 -11.17
N GLY A 71 -6.51 5.08 -12.07
CA GLY A 71 -7.06 5.33 -13.42
C GLY A 71 -7.30 4.13 -14.37
N ALA A 72 -6.67 2.97 -14.16
CA ALA A 72 -6.95 1.73 -14.92
C ALA A 72 -7.62 0.64 -14.08
N VAL A 73 -7.85 0.85 -12.78
CA VAL A 73 -8.63 -0.06 -11.95
C VAL A 73 -10.05 -0.12 -12.50
N LEU A 74 -10.59 -1.33 -12.71
CA LEU A 74 -11.95 -1.47 -13.21
C LEU A 74 -12.96 -0.90 -12.19
N ASP A 75 -13.96 -0.18 -12.69
CA ASP A 75 -15.02 0.42 -11.86
C ASP A 75 -15.71 -0.65 -10.98
N PRO A 76 -15.62 -0.53 -9.64
CA PRO A 76 -16.25 -1.46 -8.71
C PRO A 76 -17.76 -1.67 -8.96
N ALA A 77 -18.46 -0.64 -9.43
CA ALA A 77 -19.90 -0.68 -9.67
C ALA A 77 -20.31 -1.73 -10.73
N ARG A 78 -19.35 -2.22 -11.53
CA ARG A 78 -19.56 -3.26 -12.54
C ARG A 78 -19.78 -4.65 -11.94
N PHE A 79 -19.39 -4.88 -10.68
CA PHE A 79 -19.41 -6.20 -10.06
C PHE A 79 -20.63 -6.38 -9.17
N ALA A 80 -21.44 -7.40 -9.44
CA ALA A 80 -22.62 -7.74 -8.63
C ALA A 80 -22.22 -8.40 -7.30
N ASN A 81 -21.17 -9.22 -7.30
CA ASN A 81 -20.66 -9.86 -6.09
C ASN A 81 -20.07 -8.78 -5.15
N PRO A 82 -20.55 -8.70 -3.88
CA PRO A 82 -20.13 -7.67 -2.94
C PRO A 82 -18.66 -7.78 -2.53
N GLU A 83 -18.10 -8.99 -2.42
CA GLU A 83 -16.69 -9.22 -2.08
C GLU A 83 -15.78 -8.71 -3.19
N VAL A 84 -16.09 -9.07 -4.44
CA VAL A 84 -15.36 -8.57 -5.62
C VAL A 84 -15.47 -7.05 -5.70
N ARG A 85 -16.68 -6.49 -5.58
CA ARG A 85 -16.88 -5.03 -5.56
C ARG A 85 -16.05 -4.35 -4.46
N ASN A 86 -16.01 -4.93 -3.27
CA ASN A 86 -15.22 -4.39 -2.16
C ASN A 86 -13.72 -4.36 -2.50
N ALA A 87 -13.19 -5.46 -3.04
CA ALA A 87 -11.77 -5.55 -3.39
C ALA A 87 -11.36 -4.53 -4.48
N TYR A 88 -12.18 -4.35 -5.53
CA TYR A 88 -11.91 -3.30 -6.51
C TYR A 88 -12.04 -1.89 -5.89
N SER A 89 -12.99 -1.67 -4.97
CA SER A 89 -13.09 -0.40 -4.24
C SER A 89 -11.83 -0.13 -3.40
N ILE A 90 -11.28 -1.14 -2.74
CA ILE A 90 -9.99 -1.04 -2.03
C ILE A 90 -8.88 -0.63 -2.99
N ALA A 91 -8.78 -1.28 -4.15
CA ALA A 91 -7.77 -0.97 -5.15
C ALA A 91 -7.85 0.48 -5.66
N THR A 92 -9.04 1.10 -5.67
CA THR A 92 -9.15 2.55 -5.98
C THR A 92 -8.65 3.46 -4.86
N ARG A 93 -8.63 3.00 -3.60
CA ARG A 93 -8.28 3.81 -2.42
C ARG A 93 -6.79 3.79 -2.10
N ILE A 94 -6.14 2.65 -2.30
CA ILE A 94 -4.71 2.46 -1.98
C ILE A 94 -3.88 1.94 -3.17
N PRO A 95 -4.07 2.45 -4.40
CA PRO A 95 -3.43 1.87 -5.60
C PRO A 95 -1.90 1.88 -5.51
N GLY A 96 -1.31 2.94 -4.94
CA GLY A 96 0.14 3.05 -4.80
C GLY A 96 0.73 2.04 -3.82
N MET A 97 -0.03 1.62 -2.81
CA MET A 97 0.38 0.54 -1.91
C MET A 97 0.30 -0.80 -2.66
N LEU A 98 -0.82 -1.08 -3.33
CA LEU A 98 -0.98 -2.33 -4.07
C LEU A 98 0.00 -2.47 -5.25
N ASN A 99 0.55 -1.37 -5.76
CA ASN A 99 1.59 -1.44 -6.79
C ASN A 99 2.95 -1.91 -6.26
N GLN A 100 3.15 -1.92 -4.94
CA GLN A 100 4.38 -2.38 -4.30
C GLN A 100 4.30 -3.84 -3.86
N LEU A 101 3.09 -4.36 -3.69
CA LEU A 101 2.88 -5.69 -3.13
C LEU A 101 2.92 -6.76 -4.22
N TYR A 102 3.72 -7.78 -3.96
CA TYR A 102 3.71 -9.04 -4.67
C TYR A 102 2.50 -9.88 -4.27
N CYS A 103 1.86 -10.49 -5.27
CA CYS A 103 0.71 -11.35 -5.08
C CYS A 103 1.10 -12.83 -5.29
N TRP A 104 0.84 -13.66 -4.28
CA TRP A 104 1.12 -15.10 -4.32
C TRP A 104 0.26 -15.91 -5.32
N CYS A 105 -0.56 -15.25 -6.14
CA CYS A 105 -1.27 -15.90 -7.25
C CYS A 105 -0.33 -16.31 -8.41
N GLY A 106 0.93 -15.87 -8.37
CA GLY A 106 1.99 -16.25 -9.31
C GLY A 106 1.87 -15.61 -10.69
N CYS A 107 1.08 -14.54 -10.85
CA CYS A 107 1.00 -13.82 -12.12
C CYS A 107 2.29 -13.06 -12.43
N GLU A 108 2.92 -12.52 -11.39
CA GLU A 108 4.17 -11.78 -11.41
C GLU A 108 5.32 -12.65 -11.93
N ASN A 109 5.49 -13.87 -11.41
CA ASN A 109 6.56 -14.79 -11.86
C ASN A 109 6.37 -15.23 -13.33
N ARG A 110 5.13 -15.14 -13.85
CA ARG A 110 4.80 -15.44 -15.25
C ARG A 110 4.81 -14.21 -16.16
N GLY A 111 5.11 -13.03 -15.62
CA GLY A 111 5.09 -11.76 -16.35
C GLY A 111 3.70 -11.32 -16.81
N ILE A 112 2.63 -11.81 -16.18
CA ILE A 112 1.24 -11.47 -16.54
C ILE A 112 0.81 -10.15 -15.89
N HIS A 113 1.07 -10.01 -14.60
CA HIS A 113 0.78 -8.80 -13.82
C HIS A 113 2.05 -8.34 -13.12
N ARG A 114 2.23 -7.02 -12.99
CA ARG A 114 3.46 -6.44 -12.41
C ARG A 114 3.42 -6.30 -10.89
N SER A 115 2.25 -6.42 -10.29
CA SER A 115 1.97 -6.20 -8.87
C SER A 115 0.52 -6.58 -8.58
N ASN A 116 0.14 -6.62 -7.29
CA ASN A 116 -1.23 -6.82 -6.88
C ASN A 116 -2.20 -5.78 -7.49
N LEU A 117 -1.78 -4.52 -7.69
CA LEU A 117 -2.59 -3.49 -8.37
C LEU A 117 -3.03 -3.93 -9.76
N ALA A 118 -2.15 -4.54 -10.55
CA ALA A 118 -2.45 -4.93 -11.93
C ALA A 118 -3.54 -6.02 -12.02
N CYS A 119 -3.73 -6.81 -10.96
CA CYS A 119 -4.83 -7.77 -10.86
C CYS A 119 -6.22 -7.11 -10.85
N PHE A 120 -6.28 -5.82 -10.53
CA PHE A 120 -7.50 -5.00 -10.52
C PHE A 120 -7.63 -4.11 -11.76
N GLU A 121 -6.63 -4.10 -12.65
CA GLU A 121 -6.69 -3.39 -13.93
C GLU A 121 -7.41 -4.21 -15.01
N ASP A 122 -7.57 -5.51 -14.78
CA ASP A 122 -8.41 -6.41 -15.54
C ASP A 122 -9.33 -7.23 -14.62
N ALA A 123 -9.87 -8.34 -15.11
CA ALA A 123 -10.83 -9.18 -14.39
C ALA A 123 -10.19 -10.30 -13.54
N MET A 124 -8.88 -10.32 -13.33
CA MET A 124 -8.19 -11.38 -12.57
C MET A 124 -8.71 -11.50 -11.13
N ALA A 125 -8.85 -10.38 -10.42
CA ALA A 125 -9.34 -10.36 -9.04
C ALA A 125 -10.81 -10.82 -8.89
N VAL A 126 -11.56 -11.00 -9.99
CA VAL A 126 -12.91 -11.61 -9.96
C VAL A 126 -12.82 -13.07 -9.52
N ASN A 127 -11.82 -13.81 -9.99
CA ASN A 127 -11.71 -15.27 -9.78
C ASN A 127 -10.53 -15.67 -8.88
N CYS A 128 -9.71 -14.72 -8.43
CA CYS A 128 -8.55 -15.01 -7.59
C CYS A 128 -8.76 -14.48 -6.16
N ALA A 129 -8.90 -15.39 -5.20
CA ALA A 129 -9.02 -15.04 -3.79
C ALA A 129 -7.73 -14.41 -3.23
N VAL A 130 -6.55 -14.87 -3.67
CA VAL A 130 -5.25 -14.32 -3.25
C VAL A 130 -5.12 -12.83 -3.62
N CYS A 131 -5.53 -12.47 -4.84
CA CYS A 131 -5.53 -11.07 -5.28
C CYS A 131 -6.38 -10.18 -4.36
N ARG A 132 -7.61 -10.63 -4.04
CA ARG A 132 -8.54 -9.88 -3.17
C ARG A 132 -8.03 -9.84 -1.73
N GLY A 133 -7.61 -10.97 -1.18
CA GLY A 133 -7.12 -11.08 0.19
C GLY A 133 -5.86 -10.25 0.42
N THR A 134 -4.92 -10.22 -0.53
CA THR A 134 -3.75 -9.33 -0.48
C THR A 134 -4.17 -7.86 -0.37
N ALA A 135 -5.16 -7.42 -1.16
CA ALA A 135 -5.66 -6.06 -1.10
C ALA A 135 -6.37 -5.76 0.23
N GLU A 136 -7.14 -6.71 0.76
CA GLU A 136 -7.84 -6.59 2.04
C GLU A 136 -6.87 -6.51 3.24
N ILE A 137 -5.81 -7.32 3.25
CA ILE A 137 -4.73 -7.24 4.25
C ILE A 137 -4.08 -5.86 4.21
N ALA A 138 -3.67 -5.42 3.01
CA ALA A 138 -3.03 -4.12 2.83
C ALA A 138 -3.94 -2.98 3.29
N TYR A 139 -5.22 -3.01 2.92
CA TYR A 139 -6.19 -1.99 3.28
C TYR A 139 -6.39 -1.92 4.79
N ARG A 140 -6.61 -3.06 5.46
CA ARG A 140 -6.73 -3.13 6.91
C ARG A 140 -5.52 -2.52 7.60
N MET A 141 -4.31 -2.93 7.23
CA MET A 141 -3.07 -2.44 7.84
C MET A 141 -2.87 -0.93 7.62
N VAL A 142 -3.19 -0.42 6.43
CA VAL A 142 -3.12 1.01 6.14
C VAL A 142 -4.16 1.80 6.94
N THR A 143 -5.42 1.34 7.01
CA THR A 143 -6.51 2.15 7.57
C THR A 143 -6.75 1.97 9.05
N GLU A 144 -6.51 0.79 9.60
CA GLU A 144 -6.79 0.48 11.01
C GLU A 144 -5.52 0.61 11.86
N GLU A 145 -4.37 0.22 11.31
CA GLU A 145 -3.09 0.20 12.03
C GLU A 145 -2.17 1.37 11.66
N GLY A 146 -2.45 2.07 10.56
CA GLY A 146 -1.65 3.21 10.08
C GLY A 146 -0.29 2.80 9.47
N VAL A 147 -0.16 1.54 9.05
CA VAL A 147 1.09 1.04 8.44
C VAL A 147 1.28 1.68 7.07
N THR A 148 2.43 2.32 6.87
CA THR A 148 2.81 2.97 5.61
C THR A 148 4.00 2.30 4.92
N ASP A 149 4.68 1.39 5.62
CA ASP A 149 5.79 0.59 5.10
C ASP A 149 5.26 -0.63 4.34
N ALA A 150 5.52 -0.68 3.03
CA ALA A 150 5.05 -1.75 2.16
C ALA A 150 5.74 -3.10 2.44
N GLY A 151 6.99 -3.12 2.92
CA GLY A 151 7.67 -4.35 3.31
C GLY A 151 7.05 -4.99 4.54
N VAL A 152 6.57 -4.17 5.49
CA VAL A 152 5.80 -4.67 6.65
C VAL A 152 4.48 -5.30 6.21
N ILE A 153 3.80 -4.69 5.23
CA ILE A 153 2.56 -5.24 4.66
C ILE A 153 2.85 -6.50 3.84
N GLN A 154 3.93 -6.52 3.05
CA GLN A 154 4.36 -7.69 2.28
C GLN A 154 4.59 -8.89 3.19
N ARG A 155 5.24 -8.70 4.36
CA ARG A 155 5.42 -9.78 5.33
C ARG A 155 4.10 -10.38 5.82
N ALA A 156 3.08 -9.55 6.05
CA ALA A 156 1.76 -10.04 6.45
C ALA A 156 1.05 -10.78 5.29
N VAL A 157 1.27 -10.34 4.05
CA VAL A 157 0.79 -11.04 2.85
C VAL A 157 1.50 -12.38 2.67
N ASP A 158 2.80 -12.43 2.95
CA ASP A 158 3.60 -13.66 2.91
C ASP A 158 3.15 -14.66 3.97
N GLU A 159 2.94 -14.21 5.21
CA GLU A 159 2.44 -15.06 6.30
C GLU A 159 1.08 -15.69 5.98
N GLU A 160 0.21 -14.98 5.25
CA GLU A 160 -1.10 -15.49 4.84
C GLU A 160 -1.01 -16.43 3.62
N TRP A 161 -0.22 -16.08 2.60
CA TRP A 161 -0.35 -16.67 1.26
C TRP A 161 0.89 -17.39 0.73
N ALA A 162 2.06 -17.23 1.34
CA ALA A 162 3.25 -17.97 0.91
C ALA A 162 3.06 -19.47 1.15
N PRO A 163 3.49 -20.34 0.21
CA PRO A 163 3.51 -21.76 0.47
C PRO A 163 4.51 -22.08 1.61
N GLU A 164 4.25 -23.14 2.39
CA GLU A 164 5.09 -23.53 3.53
C GLU A 164 6.56 -23.79 3.15
N ASP A 165 6.83 -24.12 1.88
CA ASP A 165 8.15 -24.36 1.35
C ASP A 165 8.77 -23.14 0.64
N ALA A 166 8.14 -21.96 0.67
CA ALA A 166 8.68 -20.74 0.06
C ALA A 166 10.09 -20.43 0.55
N GLU A 167 10.37 -20.66 1.84
CA GLU A 167 11.71 -20.49 2.43
C GLU A 167 12.75 -21.47 1.89
N LEU A 168 12.35 -22.63 1.34
CA LEU A 168 13.27 -23.61 0.75
C LEU A 168 13.78 -23.21 -0.63
N TRP A 169 13.11 -22.27 -1.30
CA TRP A 169 13.58 -21.68 -2.57
C TRP A 169 14.53 -20.49 -2.35
N GLU A 170 14.70 -20.06 -1.10
CA GLU A 170 15.55 -18.95 -0.67
C GLU A 170 16.93 -19.43 -0.12
N MET A 171 17.20 -20.75 -0.13
CA MET A 171 18.46 -21.41 0.29
C MET A 171 19.28 -21.94 -0.89
#